data_AF-A0A4R5G6K0-F1
#
_entry.id   AF-A0A4R5G6K0-F1
#
_cell.length_a   1.000
_cell.length_b   1.000
_cell.length_c   1.000
_cell.angle_alpha   90.00
_cell.angle_beta   90.00
_cell.angle_gamma   90.00
#
_symmetry.space_group_name_H-M   'P 1'
#
loop_
_entity.id
_entity.type
_entity.pdbx_description
1 polymer ?
#
loop_
_entity_poly.entity_id
_entity_poly.type
_entity_poly.pdbx_seq_one_letter_code
_entity_poly.pdbx_strand_id
1 'polypeptide(L)'
;MHILHIIGNFYEDGIDDHLAVFALLVVIVFDILLGFSRAWAQHSYSSSKFRKGLVSHVAMFLITALAYPLCVFAGLEMAVDAFIVSMLFAYGSSILANLSALGVRIPYVDKFIRQNIDTDKFDIEEADYTDEKEKSDETK
;
A
#
# COMPACT_ATOMS: atom_id res chain seq x y z
N MET A 1 -21.83 2.18 22.69
CA MET A 1 -20.68 2.77 21.97
C MET A 1 -20.92 2.62 20.48
N HIS A 2 -20.82 3.69 19.71
CA HIS A 2 -20.83 3.63 18.25
C HIS A 2 -19.41 3.39 17.75
N ILE A 3 -19.24 2.53 16.75
CA ILE A 3 -17.94 2.20 16.13
C ILE A 3 -17.19 3.47 15.67
N LEU A 4 -17.93 4.45 15.13
CA LEU A 4 -17.38 5.74 14.71
C LEU A 4 -16.75 6.55 15.86
N HIS A 5 -17.24 6.38 17.09
CA HIS A 5 -16.68 7.06 18.27
C HIS A 5 -15.34 6.44 18.69
N ILE A 6 -15.18 5.11 18.54
CA ILE A 6 -13.91 4.42 18.82
C ILE A 6 -12.83 4.89 17.83
N ILE A 7 -13.19 4.97 16.54
CA ILE A 7 -12.30 5.44 15.48
C ILE A 7 -11.96 6.93 15.68
N GLY A 8 -12.98 7.76 15.98
CA GLY A 8 -12.79 9.19 16.23
C GLY A 8 -11.81 9.45 17.37
N ASN A 9 -12.03 8.84 18.54
CA ASN A 9 -11.17 9.04 19.70
C ASN A 9 -9.74 8.54 19.46
N PHE A 10 -9.57 7.45 18.70
CA PHE A 10 -8.24 6.97 18.34
C PHE A 10 -7.46 8.00 17.52
N TYR A 11 -8.11 8.68 16.57
CA TYR A 11 -7.44 9.70 15.75
C TYR A 11 -7.29 11.06 16.44
N GLU A 12 -8.14 11.38 17.41
CA GLU A 12 -8.04 12.62 18.19
C GLU A 12 -6.96 12.54 19.28
N ASP A 13 -6.87 11.42 20.01
CA ASP A 13 -5.97 11.30 21.18
C ASP A 13 -4.82 10.29 20.97
N GLY A 14 -4.95 9.34 20.02
CA GLY A 14 -4.04 8.20 19.87
C GLY A 14 -2.97 8.31 18.77
N ILE A 15 -2.99 9.36 17.94
CA ILE A 15 -1.95 9.52 16.89
C ILE A 15 -0.56 9.69 17.51
N ASP A 16 -0.47 10.36 18.66
CA ASP A 16 0.81 10.65 19.32
C ASP A 16 1.49 9.37 19.84
N ASP A 17 0.71 8.40 20.31
CA ASP A 17 1.20 7.09 20.77
C ASP A 17 1.42 6.09 19.61
N HIS A 18 0.75 6.29 18.47
CA HIS A 18 0.77 5.39 17.30
C HIS A 18 1.31 6.05 16.02
N LEU A 19 2.40 6.81 16.14
CA LEU A 19 3.03 7.55 15.03
C LEU A 19 3.37 6.67 13.82
N ALA A 20 3.69 5.39 14.03
CA ALA A 20 4.00 4.46 12.95
C ALA A 20 2.82 4.26 11.97
N VAL A 21 1.58 4.30 12.46
CA VAL A 21 0.38 4.22 11.62
C VAL A 21 0.23 5.45 10.77
N PHE A 22 0.40 6.63 11.37
CA PHE A 22 0.35 7.90 10.65
C PHE A 22 1.42 7.94 9.56
N ALA A 23 2.65 7.53 9.89
CA ALA A 23 3.73 7.41 8.93
C ALA A 23 3.39 6.44 7.79
N LEU A 24 2.79 5.29 8.08
CA LEU A 24 2.36 4.33 7.06
C LEU A 24 1.29 4.94 6.14
N LEU A 25 0.26 5.61 6.68
CA LEU A 25 -0.77 6.26 5.88
C LEU A 25 -0.16 7.30 4.93
N VAL A 26 0.79 8.11 5.41
CA VAL A 26 1.53 9.07 4.59
C VAL A 26 2.34 8.37 3.50
N VAL A 27 3.06 7.30 3.85
CA VAL A 27 3.85 6.49 2.89
C VAL A 27 2.98 5.89 1.79
N ILE A 28 1.79 5.37 2.13
CA ILE A 28 0.84 4.83 1.14
C ILE A 28 0.39 5.94 0.18
N VAL A 29 0.06 7.13 0.69
CA VAL A 29 -0.32 8.28 -0.15
C VAL A 29 0.83 8.66 -1.08
N PHE A 30 2.06 8.73 -0.58
CA PHE A 30 3.24 9.00 -1.41
C PHE A 30 3.44 7.93 -2.49
N ASP A 31 3.25 6.65 -2.17
CA ASP A 31 3.40 5.58 -3.14
C ASP A 31 2.37 5.66 -4.27
N ILE A 32 1.11 5.98 -3.96
CA ILE A 32 0.07 6.24 -4.97
C ILE A 32 0.47 7.39 -5.90
N LEU A 33 0.98 8.50 -5.34
CA LEU A 33 1.43 9.66 -6.11
C LEU A 33 2.63 9.32 -7.01
N LEU A 34 3.56 8.49 -6.53
CA LEU A 34 4.72 8.04 -7.30
C LEU A 34 4.32 7.05 -8.40
N GLY A 35 3.40 6.12 -8.11
CA GLY A 35 2.83 5.22 -9.10
C GLY A 35 2.08 5.98 -10.20
N PHE A 36 1.31 7.01 -9.82
CA PHE A 36 0.68 7.93 -10.77
C PHE A 36 1.71 8.67 -11.62
N SER A 37 2.77 9.19 -10.99
CA SER A 37 3.85 9.90 -11.70
C SER A 37 4.59 9.00 -12.69
N ARG A 38 4.85 7.73 -12.32
CA ARG A 38 5.43 6.72 -13.23
C ARG A 38 4.52 6.47 -14.44
N ALA A 39 3.24 6.22 -14.20
CA ALA A 39 2.26 5.98 -15.27
C ALA A 39 2.16 7.19 -16.23
N TRP A 40 2.24 8.40 -15.67
CA TRP A 40 2.30 9.64 -16.45
C TRP A 40 3.58 9.70 -17.32
N ALA A 41 4.74 9.47 -16.72
CA ALA A 41 6.03 9.57 -17.40
C ALA A 41 6.20 8.54 -18.54
N GLN A 42 5.64 7.32 -18.38
CA GLN A 42 5.73 6.25 -19.37
C GLN A 42 4.68 6.35 -20.51
N HIS A 43 3.82 7.37 -20.49
CA HIS A 43 2.83 7.68 -21.53
C HIS A 43 1.89 6.52 -21.92
N SER A 44 1.75 5.51 -21.06
CA SER A 44 0.91 4.31 -21.22
C SER A 44 -0.42 4.48 -20.47
N TYR A 45 -1.15 5.55 -20.82
CA TYR A 45 -2.40 5.91 -20.16
C TYR A 45 -3.54 4.99 -20.57
N SER A 46 -3.69 3.85 -19.90
CA SER A 46 -4.95 3.12 -19.90
C SER A 46 -5.69 3.38 -18.59
N SER A 47 -6.83 4.07 -18.67
CA SER A 47 -7.67 4.36 -17.50
C SER A 47 -8.12 3.11 -16.75
N SER A 48 -8.17 1.95 -17.41
CA SER A 48 -8.49 0.68 -16.73
C SER A 48 -7.36 0.21 -15.83
N LYS A 49 -6.11 0.29 -16.29
CA LYS A 49 -4.91 -0.06 -15.51
C LYS A 49 -4.73 0.89 -14.33
N PHE A 50 -4.88 2.19 -14.57
CA PHE A 50 -4.81 3.21 -13.51
C PHE A 50 -5.86 2.99 -12.42
N ARG A 51 -7.13 2.74 -12.80
CA ARG A 51 -8.20 2.54 -11.83
C ARG A 51 -7.99 1.28 -10.98
N LYS A 52 -7.51 0.18 -11.57
CA LYS A 52 -7.26 -1.05 -10.81
C LYS A 52 -6.19 -0.82 -9.73
N GLY A 53 -5.02 -0.30 -10.11
CA GLY A 53 -3.95 0.04 -9.17
C GLY A 53 -4.38 1.03 -8.09
N LEU A 54 -5.10 2.10 -8.48
CA LEU A 54 -5.62 3.07 -7.51
C LEU A 54 -6.61 2.45 -6.53
N VAL A 55 -7.53 1.59 -7.01
CA VAL A 55 -8.54 0.95 -6.16
C VAL A 55 -7.88 0.02 -5.14
N SER A 56 -6.87 -0.75 -5.54
CA SER A 56 -6.13 -1.64 -4.63
C SER A 56 -5.46 -0.87 -3.50
N HIS A 57 -4.69 0.19 -3.83
CA HIS A 57 -4.01 0.99 -2.82
C HIS A 57 -4.99 1.78 -1.92
N VAL A 58 -6.07 2.33 -2.48
CA VAL A 58 -7.10 3.03 -1.71
C VAL A 58 -7.86 2.07 -0.79
N ALA A 59 -8.18 0.86 -1.24
CA ALA A 59 -8.81 -0.15 -0.40
C ALA A 59 -7.90 -0.55 0.77
N MET A 60 -6.61 -0.77 0.48
CA MET A 60 -5.62 -1.05 1.52
C MET A 60 -5.50 0.09 2.54
N PHE A 61 -5.43 1.34 2.07
CA PHE A 61 -5.42 2.52 2.94
C PHE A 61 -6.65 2.56 3.87
N LEU A 62 -7.84 2.34 3.33
CA LEU A 62 -9.09 2.37 4.10
C LEU A 62 -9.15 1.22 5.12
N ILE A 63 -8.71 0.02 4.73
CA ILE A 63 -8.64 -1.13 5.65
C ILE A 63 -7.66 -0.80 6.77
N THR A 64 -6.46 -0.32 6.48
CA THR A 64 -5.47 0.02 7.52
C THR A 64 -5.99 1.11 8.45
N ALA A 65 -6.58 2.18 7.89
CA ALA A 65 -7.10 3.29 8.69
C ALA A 65 -8.27 2.89 9.59
N LEU A 66 -9.18 2.04 9.11
CA LEU A 66 -10.36 1.66 9.89
C LEU A 66 -10.12 0.44 10.79
N ALA A 67 -9.29 -0.51 10.36
CA ALA A 67 -9.03 -1.73 11.11
C ALA A 67 -8.02 -1.52 12.24
N TYR A 68 -7.02 -0.65 12.08
CA TYR A 68 -6.01 -0.42 13.12
C TYR A 68 -6.64 0.00 14.46
N PRO A 69 -7.51 1.03 14.52
CA PRO A 69 -8.16 1.43 15.77
C PRO A 69 -8.98 0.29 16.40
N LEU A 70 -9.59 -0.57 15.57
CA LEU A 70 -10.38 -1.71 16.04
C LEU A 70 -9.50 -2.82 16.60
N CYS A 71 -8.33 -3.05 16.03
CA CYS A 71 -7.38 -4.03 16.53
C CYS A 71 -6.71 -3.58 17.84
N VAL A 72 -6.41 -2.28 17.97
CA VAL A 72 -5.97 -1.69 19.24
C VAL A 72 -7.04 -1.87 20.31
N PHE A 73 -8.30 -1.55 19.98
CA PHE A 73 -9.43 -1.77 20.89
C PHE A 73 -9.59 -3.26 21.29
N ALA A 74 -9.23 -4.19 20.41
CA ALA A 74 -9.26 -5.62 20.68
C ALA A 74 -8.01 -6.15 21.43
N GLY A 75 -7.01 -5.31 21.72
CA GLY A 75 -5.76 -5.68 22.40
C GLY A 75 -4.77 -6.44 21.51
N LEU A 76 -4.88 -6.31 20.19
CA LEU A 76 -4.03 -6.99 19.20
C LEU A 76 -2.85 -6.12 18.71
N GLU A 77 -2.48 -5.10 19.48
CA GLU A 77 -1.50 -4.06 19.12
C GLU A 77 -0.20 -4.64 18.57
N MET A 78 0.40 -5.61 19.28
CA MET A 78 1.67 -6.23 18.88
C MET A 78 1.64 -6.90 17.50
N ALA A 79 0.53 -7.58 17.17
CA ALA A 79 0.39 -8.25 15.88
C ALA A 79 0.25 -7.23 14.74
N VAL A 80 -0.49 -6.15 15.01
CA VAL A 80 -0.72 -5.11 14.01
C VAL A 80 0.48 -4.21 13.82
N ASP A 81 1.26 -3.92 14.86
CA ASP A 81 2.51 -3.18 14.73
C ASP A 81 3.54 -3.94 13.88
N ALA A 82 3.65 -5.25 14.07
CA ALA A 82 4.49 -6.09 13.21
C ALA A 82 4.04 -6.07 11.74
N PHE A 83 2.72 -6.07 11.51
CA PHE A 83 2.14 -5.92 10.18
C PHE A 83 2.40 -4.53 9.57
N ILE A 84 2.35 -3.45 10.35
CA ILE A 84 2.68 -2.09 9.89
C ILE A 84 4.14 -2.01 9.47
N VAL A 85 5.05 -2.56 10.27
CA VAL A 85 6.48 -2.57 9.95
C VAL A 85 6.72 -3.33 8.65
N SER A 86 6.11 -4.51 8.46
CA SER A 86 6.25 -5.25 7.20
C SER A 86 5.67 -4.47 6.01
N MET A 87 4.54 -3.78 6.20
CA MET A 87 3.96 -2.90 5.19
C MET A 87 4.85 -1.70 4.85
N LEU A 88 5.53 -1.09 5.82
CA LEU A 88 6.51 -0.03 5.55
C LEU A 88 7.64 -0.52 4.66
N PHE A 89 8.12 -1.76 4.85
CA PHE A 89 9.12 -2.36 3.95
C PHE A 89 8.55 -2.63 2.55
N ALA A 90 7.32 -3.15 2.46
CA ALA A 90 6.67 -3.42 1.18
C ALA A 90 6.44 -2.13 0.37
N TYR A 91 5.84 -1.11 0.99
CA TYR A 91 5.65 0.20 0.36
C TYR A 91 6.96 0.92 0.11
N GLY A 92 7.96 0.79 0.99
CA GLY A 92 9.30 1.29 0.75
C GLY A 92 9.91 0.69 -0.53
N SER A 93 9.73 -0.61 -0.77
CA SER A 93 10.16 -1.26 -2.00
C SER A 93 9.39 -0.76 -3.23
N SER A 94 8.07 -0.58 -3.13
CA SER A 94 7.23 -0.03 -4.20
C SER A 94 7.67 1.38 -4.61
N ILE A 95 7.89 2.25 -3.62
CA ILE A 95 8.40 3.61 -3.79
C ILE A 95 9.75 3.59 -4.53
N LEU A 96 10.69 2.74 -4.10
CA LEU A 96 12.00 2.61 -4.73
C LEU A 96 11.90 2.14 -6.19
N ALA A 97 10.97 1.22 -6.49
CA ALA A 97 10.71 0.78 -7.86
C ALA A 97 10.14 1.91 -8.72
N ASN A 98 9.18 2.68 -8.19
CA ASN A 98 8.59 3.83 -8.88
C ASN A 98 9.63 4.94 -9.13
N LEU A 99 10.50 5.22 -8.16
CA LEU A 99 11.62 6.16 -8.29
C LEU A 99 12.64 5.71 -9.35
N SER A 100 13.00 4.42 -9.35
CA SER A 100 13.91 3.83 -10.35
C SER A 100 13.33 3.97 -11.77
N ALA A 101 12.04 3.68 -11.94
CA ALA A 101 11.33 3.82 -13.21
C ALA A 101 11.23 5.28 -13.69
N LEU A 102 11.20 6.25 -12.76
CA LEU A 102 11.26 7.69 -13.04
C LEU A 102 12.69 8.20 -13.33
N GLY A 103 13.71 7.33 -13.26
CA GLY A 103 15.10 7.68 -13.52
C GLY A 103 15.83 8.33 -12.35
N VAL A 104 15.25 8.33 -11.14
CA VAL A 104 15.90 8.83 -9.93
C VAL A 104 16.92 7.81 -9.44
N ARG A 105 18.21 8.14 -9.56
CA ARG A 105 19.30 7.29 -9.08
C ARG A 105 19.62 7.61 -7.62
N ILE A 106 19.20 6.74 -6.71
CA ILE A 106 19.56 6.85 -5.29
C ILE A 106 20.93 6.16 -5.08
N PRO A 107 22.01 6.90 -4.76
CA PRO A 107 23.30 6.29 -4.48
C PRO A 107 23.18 5.30 -3.30
N TYR A 108 23.97 4.23 -3.31
CA TYR A 108 23.94 3.07 -2.37
C TYR A 108 22.79 2.08 -2.55
N VAL A 109 21.60 2.52 -2.98
CA VAL A 109 20.42 1.64 -3.17
C VAL A 109 20.28 1.15 -4.61
N ASP A 110 20.80 1.90 -5.59
CA ASP A 110 20.75 1.59 -7.02
C ASP A 110 21.28 0.18 -7.36
N LYS A 111 22.35 -0.27 -6.68
CA LYS A 111 22.92 -1.62 -6.90
C LYS A 111 22.03 -2.75 -6.34
N PHE A 112 21.31 -2.50 -5.24
CA PHE A 112 20.42 -3.47 -4.60
C PHE A 112 19.10 -3.60 -5.38
N ILE A 113 18.54 -2.47 -5.82
CA ILE A 113 17.32 -2.42 -6.64
C ILE A 113 17.57 -3.13 -7.97
N ARG A 114 18.64 -2.78 -8.70
CA ARG A 114 18.94 -3.37 -10.02
C ARG A 114 19.21 -4.88 -10.00
N GLN A 115 19.63 -5.46 -8.88
CA GLN A 115 19.91 -6.90 -8.77
C GLN A 115 18.74 -7.73 -8.23
N ASN A 116 17.79 -7.13 -7.50
CA ASN A 116 16.74 -7.86 -6.79
C ASN A 116 15.31 -7.42 -7.14
N ILE A 117 15.14 -6.25 -7.76
CA ILE A 117 13.84 -5.65 -8.08
C ILE A 117 13.71 -5.63 -9.60
N ASP A 118 13.02 -6.65 -10.11
CA ASP A 118 12.65 -6.72 -11.52
C ASP A 118 11.49 -5.75 -11.76
N THR A 119 11.81 -4.58 -12.31
CA THR A 119 10.87 -3.47 -12.54
C THR A 119 9.67 -3.86 -13.41
N ASP A 120 9.82 -4.90 -14.24
CA ASP A 120 8.76 -5.46 -15.10
C ASP A 120 7.81 -6.38 -14.31
N LYS A 121 8.23 -6.89 -13.16
CA LYS A 121 7.44 -7.76 -12.29
C LYS A 121 6.44 -7.00 -11.42
N PHE A 122 6.69 -5.72 -11.14
CA PHE A 122 5.75 -4.84 -10.43
C PHE A 122 4.61 -4.30 -11.32
N ASP A 123 4.69 -4.50 -12.64
CA ASP A 123 3.51 -4.42 -13.52
C ASP A 123 2.63 -5.69 -13.41
N ILE A 124 3.07 -6.70 -12.64
CA ILE A 124 2.46 -8.03 -12.50
C ILE A 124 2.34 -8.44 -11.03
N GLU A 125 1.80 -7.57 -10.16
CA GLU A 125 1.27 -8.01 -8.85
C GLU A 125 -0.12 -7.40 -8.59
N GLU A 126 -1.01 -7.55 -9.57
CA GLU A 126 -2.47 -7.57 -9.34
C GLU A 126 -3.12 -8.84 -9.92
N ALA A 127 -2.31 -9.86 -10.19
CA ALA A 127 -2.78 -11.12 -10.74
C ALA A 127 -2.71 -12.22 -9.66
N ASP A 128 -3.45 -12.09 -8.55
CA ASP A 128 -3.91 -13.30 -7.81
C ASP A 128 -4.99 -13.09 -6.71
N TYR A 129 -5.94 -12.16 -6.87
CA TYR A 129 -7.13 -12.15 -5.98
C TYR A 129 -8.47 -12.20 -6.72
N THR A 130 -8.48 -12.09 -8.05
CA THR A 130 -9.71 -12.10 -8.85
C THR A 130 -9.87 -13.33 -9.75
N ASP A 131 -8.81 -14.07 -10.07
CA ASP A 131 -8.92 -15.26 -10.94
C ASP A 131 -9.53 -16.49 -10.24
N GLU A 132 -9.56 -16.51 -8.90
CA GLU A 132 -10.26 -17.59 -8.18
C GLU A 132 -11.80 -17.47 -8.25
N LYS A 133 -12.35 -16.29 -8.58
CA LYS A 133 -13.81 -16.11 -8.69
C LYS A 133 -14.40 -16.44 -10.06
N GLU A 134 -13.65 -16.33 -11.15
CA GLU A 134 -14.16 -16.72 -12.48
C GLU A 134 -14.18 -18.25 -12.64
N LYS A 135 -13.30 -18.99 -11.97
CA LYS A 135 -13.27 -20.46 -12.08
C LYS A 135 -14.36 -21.18 -11.27
N SER A 136 -15.01 -20.51 -10.31
CA SER A 136 -16.09 -21.13 -9.52
C SER A 136 -17.48 -21.02 -10.15
N ASP A 137 -17.68 -20.12 -11.12
CA ASP A 137 -18.97 -19.96 -11.82
C ASP A 137 -19.05 -20.78 -13.13
N GLU A 138 -17.94 -21.28 -13.67
CA GLU A 138 -17.93 -22.19 -14.83
C GLU A 138 -18.11 -23.67 -14.47
N THR A 139 -18.18 -24.01 -13.17
CA THR A 139 -18.41 -25.39 -12.70
C THR A 139 -19.76 -25.55 -11.97
N LYS A 140 -20.81 -24.90 -12.46
CA LYS A 140 -22.19 -25.16 -12.06
C LYS A 140 -23.09 -25.50 -13.24
#